data_AF-A0A2D8FMZ9-F1
#
_entry.id   AF-A0A2D8FMZ9-F1
#
_cell.length_a   1.000
_cell.length_b   1.000
_cell.length_c   1.000
_cell.angle_alpha   90.00
_cell.angle_beta   90.00
_cell.angle_gamma   90.00
#
_symmetry.space_group_name_H-M   'P 1'
#
loop_
_entity.id
_entity.type
_entity.pdbx_description
1 polymer ?
#
loop_
_entity_poly.entity_id
_entity_poly.type
_entity_poly.pdbx_seq_one_letter_code
_entity_poly.pdbx_strand_id
1 'polypeptide(L)'
;MIPLFDRLATALKLSPQTAETWRERLRPRAPDGLSARLLLLTFAFTLAVEALIMGPNLAAFHERWLRDRLQAAELASVGVEALPYSAVEDDTAAELMRIGGVQAVALTEQGVRRLLLQAPNLPRAPELIDLRQQNSWARLTDPWRTLFGHPDRSLRVQAKPRYRSGDFIEIVTPAQPLKLELKAFLLNSLLVSLLVSLTAGALLYGGLALLVLRPLQRVTRSMERFAADPESEAETPSDRHDEIGRVERELARMQEEVRQSLRSRARLVALGEAVAKINHDLRNMLTSAQMASERLATS
;
A
#
# COMPACT_ATOMS: atom_id res chain seq x y z
N MET A 1 -4.09 19.93 -7.97
CA MET A 1 -3.23 19.56 -9.13
C MET A 1 -3.41 20.44 -10.36
N ILE A 2 -4.59 21.03 -10.59
CA ILE A 2 -4.90 21.86 -11.78
C ILE A 2 -3.97 23.09 -12.00
N PRO A 3 -3.58 23.88 -10.97
CA PRO A 3 -2.85 25.14 -11.23
C PRO A 3 -1.34 24.97 -11.51
N LEU A 4 -0.76 23.79 -11.26
CA LEU A 4 0.67 23.55 -11.49
C LEU A 4 0.96 23.20 -12.95
N PHE A 5 0.04 22.48 -13.60
CA PHE A 5 0.20 22.01 -14.97
C PHE A 5 0.10 23.15 -15.98
N ASP A 6 -0.82 24.10 -15.77
CA ASP A 6 -0.95 25.27 -16.63
C ASP A 6 0.28 26.18 -16.56
N ARG A 7 0.92 26.29 -15.37
CA ARG A 7 2.18 27.04 -15.21
C ARG A 7 3.35 26.39 -15.95
N LEU A 8 3.44 25.06 -15.95
CA LEU A 8 4.46 24.31 -16.69
C LEU A 8 4.23 24.34 -18.20
N ALA A 9 2.98 24.20 -18.67
CA ALA A 9 2.65 24.26 -20.09
C ALA A 9 2.97 25.63 -20.71
N THR A 10 2.72 26.69 -19.95
CA THR A 10 3.04 28.07 -20.36
C THR A 10 4.56 28.31 -20.39
N ALA A 11 5.31 27.73 -19.44
CA ALA A 11 6.78 27.83 -19.38
C ALA A 11 7.49 27.09 -20.54
N LEU A 12 6.88 26.01 -21.07
CA LEU A 12 7.45 25.16 -22.12
C LEU A 12 7.03 25.55 -23.56
N LYS A 13 6.26 26.63 -23.75
CA LYS A 13 5.72 27.06 -25.07
C LYS A 13 5.09 25.90 -25.88
N LEU A 14 4.37 25.01 -25.19
CA LEU A 14 3.66 23.91 -25.85
C LEU A 14 2.48 24.47 -26.67
N SER A 15 2.34 24.05 -27.93
CA SER A 15 1.20 24.44 -28.76
C SER A 15 -0.11 23.93 -28.12
N PRO A 16 -1.24 24.66 -28.25
CA PRO A 16 -2.49 24.29 -27.59
C PRO A 16 -2.96 22.86 -27.91
N GLN A 17 -2.68 22.37 -29.12
CA GLN A 17 -3.00 21.00 -29.55
C GLN A 17 -2.14 19.94 -28.83
N THR A 18 -0.86 20.24 -28.54
CA THR A 18 -0.02 19.34 -27.73
C THR A 18 -0.41 19.38 -26.26
N ALA A 19 -0.79 20.53 -25.71
CA ALA A 19 -1.27 20.59 -24.31
C ALA A 19 -2.56 19.77 -24.09
N GLU A 20 -3.47 19.74 -25.05
CA GLU A 20 -4.72 18.96 -24.97
C GLU A 20 -4.51 17.45 -25.06
N THR A 21 -3.68 16.97 -26.00
CA THR A 21 -3.37 15.53 -26.12
C THR A 21 -2.69 14.96 -24.87
N TRP A 22 -1.85 15.75 -24.20
CA TRP A 22 -1.25 15.37 -22.93
C TRP A 22 -2.25 15.40 -21.77
N ARG A 23 -3.17 16.38 -21.74
CA ARG A 23 -4.28 16.41 -20.76
C ARG A 23 -5.22 15.21 -20.91
N GLU A 24 -5.53 14.78 -22.12
CA GLU A 24 -6.39 13.61 -22.34
C GLU A 24 -5.71 12.31 -21.91
N ARG A 25 -4.39 12.17 -22.09
CA ARG A 25 -3.62 11.02 -21.59
C ARG A 25 -3.47 11.01 -20.06
N LEU A 26 -3.49 12.18 -19.42
CA LEU A 26 -3.37 12.35 -17.97
C LEU A 26 -4.72 12.44 -17.24
N ARG A 27 -5.84 12.42 -17.96
CA ARG A 27 -7.17 12.39 -17.34
C ARG A 27 -7.36 11.02 -16.66
N PRO A 28 -7.50 10.96 -15.33
CA PRO A 28 -7.87 9.72 -14.68
C PRO A 28 -9.26 9.33 -15.19
N ARG A 29 -9.33 8.30 -16.04
CA ARG A 29 -10.59 7.62 -16.34
C ARG A 29 -11.12 7.13 -15.00
N ALA A 30 -12.37 7.47 -14.69
CA ALA A 30 -13.04 6.96 -13.50
C ALA A 30 -12.85 5.43 -13.51
N PRO A 31 -12.25 4.85 -12.47
CA PRO A 31 -11.95 3.43 -12.48
C PRO A 31 -13.27 2.67 -12.62
N ASP A 32 -13.35 1.77 -13.61
CA ASP A 32 -14.37 0.73 -13.64
C ASP A 32 -14.44 0.09 -12.24
N GLY A 33 -15.64 -0.32 -11.79
CA GLY A 33 -15.86 -0.73 -10.40
C GLY A 33 -14.85 -1.76 -9.86
N LEU A 34 -14.26 -2.58 -10.74
CA LEU A 34 -13.23 -3.56 -10.40
C LEU A 34 -11.86 -2.93 -10.07
N SER A 35 -11.43 -1.92 -10.85
CA SER A 35 -10.18 -1.20 -10.61
C SER A 35 -10.24 -0.32 -9.36
N ALA A 36 -11.40 0.27 -9.06
CA ALA A 36 -11.63 1.02 -7.82
C ALA A 36 -11.56 0.09 -6.59
N ARG A 37 -12.19 -1.10 -6.67
CA ARG A 37 -12.15 -2.12 -5.61
C ARG A 37 -10.73 -2.62 -5.35
N LEU A 38 -9.95 -2.88 -6.40
CA LEU A 38 -8.54 -3.28 -6.27
C LEU A 38 -7.69 -2.19 -5.62
N LEU A 39 -7.89 -0.92 -6.00
CA LEU A 39 -7.17 0.20 -5.40
C LEU A 39 -7.51 0.36 -3.91
N LEU A 40 -8.79 0.27 -3.57
CA LEU A 40 -9.26 0.31 -2.18
C LEU A 40 -8.69 -0.86 -1.36
N LEU A 41 -8.70 -2.09 -1.91
CA LEU A 41 -8.14 -3.26 -1.25
C LEU A 41 -6.62 -3.13 -1.04
N THR A 42 -5.91 -2.63 -2.04
CA THR A 42 -4.46 -2.38 -1.98
C THR A 42 -4.15 -1.35 -0.90
N PHE A 43 -4.90 -0.26 -0.86
CA PHE A 43 -4.76 0.78 0.15
C PHE A 43 -5.02 0.23 1.56
N ALA A 44 -6.10 -0.52 1.75
CA ALA A 44 -6.43 -1.14 3.03
C ALA A 44 -5.35 -2.13 3.50
N PHE A 45 -4.85 -2.98 2.61
CA PHE A 45 -3.79 -3.93 2.93
C PHE A 45 -2.47 -3.22 3.28
N THR A 46 -2.13 -2.16 2.53
CA THR A 46 -0.94 -1.34 2.80
C THR A 46 -1.03 -0.70 4.18
N LEU A 47 -2.16 -0.10 4.54
CA LEU A 47 -2.37 0.47 5.87
C LEU A 47 -2.29 -0.58 6.98
N ALA A 48 -2.84 -1.77 6.77
CA ALA A 48 -2.78 -2.85 7.75
C ALA A 48 -1.34 -3.31 8.01
N VAL A 49 -0.55 -3.52 6.94
CA VAL A 49 0.87 -3.88 7.03
C VAL A 49 1.66 -2.76 7.73
N GLU A 50 1.40 -1.51 7.36
CA GLU A 50 2.07 -0.35 7.95
C GLU A 50 1.77 -0.21 9.44
N ALA A 51 0.52 -0.38 9.86
CA ALA A 51 0.13 -0.39 11.27
C ALA A 51 0.82 -1.53 12.05
N LEU A 52 0.90 -2.72 11.44
CA LEU A 52 1.54 -3.90 12.04
C LEU A 52 3.04 -3.71 12.27
N ILE A 53 3.72 -3.01 11.36
CA ILE A 53 5.16 -2.70 11.48
C ILE A 53 5.39 -1.49 12.41
N MET A 54 4.52 -0.48 12.35
CA MET A 54 4.68 0.77 13.10
C MET A 54 4.57 0.55 14.62
N GLY A 55 3.61 -0.26 15.07
CA GLY A 55 3.42 -0.57 16.49
C GLY A 55 4.69 -1.03 17.22
N PRO A 56 5.33 -2.15 16.80
CA PRO A 56 6.55 -2.63 17.43
C PRO A 56 7.74 -1.69 17.24
N ASN A 57 7.83 -0.95 16.14
CA ASN A 57 8.89 0.06 15.95
C ASN A 57 8.79 1.21 16.96
N LEU A 58 7.59 1.73 17.18
CA LEU A 58 7.34 2.78 18.16
C LEU A 58 7.59 2.28 19.59
N ALA A 59 7.19 1.05 19.88
CA ALA A 59 7.47 0.38 21.14
C ALA A 59 8.96 0.21 21.41
N ALA A 60 9.72 -0.24 20.42
CA ALA A 60 11.15 -0.39 20.52
C ALA A 60 11.86 0.96 20.68
N PHE A 61 11.38 2.02 20.03
CA PHE A 61 11.92 3.38 20.23
C PHE A 61 11.68 3.87 21.66
N HIS A 62 10.46 3.76 22.15
CA HIS A 62 10.09 4.12 23.53
C HIS A 62 10.97 3.38 24.56
N GLU A 63 11.12 2.07 24.41
CA GLU A 63 11.95 1.27 25.31
C GLU A 63 13.43 1.66 25.26
N ARG A 64 13.99 1.88 24.06
CA ARG A 64 15.38 2.35 23.89
C ARG A 64 15.60 3.68 24.60
N TRP A 65 14.72 4.66 24.37
CA TRP A 65 14.83 5.98 24.99
C TRP A 65 14.86 5.90 26.53
N LEU A 66 13.97 5.08 27.12
CA LEU A 66 13.94 4.88 28.58
C LEU A 66 15.20 4.18 29.09
N ARG A 67 15.71 3.19 28.35
CA ARG A 67 16.96 2.50 28.68
C ARG A 67 18.17 3.43 28.61
N ASP A 68 18.22 4.34 27.64
CA ASP A 68 19.32 5.31 27.50
C ASP A 68 19.34 6.29 28.69
N ARG A 69 18.17 6.78 29.11
CA ARG A 69 18.03 7.61 30.32
C ARG A 69 18.43 6.86 31.59
N LEU A 70 18.05 5.58 31.68
CA LEU A 70 18.42 4.73 32.80
C LEU A 70 19.94 4.53 32.87
N GLN A 71 20.59 4.24 31.74
CA GLN A 71 22.04 4.05 31.68
C GLN A 71 22.78 5.34 32.04
N ALA A 72 22.32 6.50 31.54
CA ALA A 72 22.90 7.79 31.89
C ALA A 72 22.80 8.07 33.40
N ALA A 73 21.65 7.76 34.01
CA ALA A 73 21.45 7.91 35.45
C ALA A 73 22.28 6.92 36.28
N GLU A 74 22.41 5.67 35.82
CA GLU A 74 23.27 4.66 36.46
C GLU A 74 24.73 5.13 36.46
N LEU A 75 25.24 5.58 35.31
CA LEU A 75 26.60 6.12 35.19
C LEU A 75 26.82 7.38 36.04
N ALA A 76 25.85 8.30 36.06
CA ALA A 76 25.91 9.48 36.92
C ALA A 76 25.96 9.10 38.40
N SER A 77 25.18 8.10 38.82
CA SER A 77 25.15 7.62 40.21
C SER A 77 26.48 6.99 40.64
N VAL A 78 27.12 6.21 39.76
CA VAL A 78 28.44 5.62 40.00
C VAL A 78 29.50 6.72 40.07
N GLY A 79 29.42 7.71 39.18
CA GLY A 79 30.31 8.86 39.17
C GLY A 79 30.24 9.66 40.48
N VAL A 80 29.04 9.95 40.99
CA VAL A 80 28.84 10.66 42.26
C VAL A 80 29.42 9.88 43.44
N GLU A 81 29.32 8.54 43.45
CA GLU A 81 29.83 7.71 44.55
C GLU A 81 31.35 7.51 44.52
N ALA A 82 31.98 7.60 43.35
CA ALA A 82 33.43 7.47 43.20
C ALA A 82 34.20 8.73 43.64
N LEU A 83 33.50 9.85 43.90
CA LEU A 83 34.12 11.10 44.35
C LEU A 83 34.47 11.03 45.85
N PRO A 84 35.69 11.45 46.26
CA PRO A 84 36.08 11.48 47.67
C PRO A 84 35.10 12.32 48.51
N TYR A 85 34.82 11.86 49.74
CA TYR A 85 34.00 12.55 50.74
C TYR A 85 34.67 13.87 51.19
N SER A 86 34.58 14.89 50.36
CA SER A 86 34.79 16.28 50.71
C SER A 86 33.75 17.10 49.96
N ALA A 87 32.62 17.35 50.62
CA ALA A 87 31.61 18.33 50.22
C ALA A 87 31.48 18.55 48.70
N VAL A 88 31.07 17.50 47.97
CA VAL A 88 30.56 17.72 46.62
C VAL A 88 29.20 18.37 46.80
N GLU A 89 29.12 19.67 46.51
CA GLU A 89 27.89 20.45 46.51
C GLU A 89 26.79 19.66 45.82
N ASP A 90 25.62 19.58 46.47
CA ASP A 90 24.39 18.99 45.91
C ASP A 90 24.15 19.43 44.45
N ASP A 91 24.68 20.60 44.08
CA ASP A 91 24.70 21.18 42.73
C ASP A 91 25.42 20.31 41.68
N THR A 92 26.54 19.65 41.99
CA THR A 92 27.25 18.81 41.01
C THR A 92 26.47 17.51 40.74
N ALA A 93 25.90 16.91 41.79
CA ALA A 93 25.03 15.74 41.65
C ALA A 93 23.75 16.11 40.88
N ALA A 94 23.15 17.26 41.18
CA ALA A 94 22.00 17.79 40.45
C ALA A 94 22.34 18.06 38.98
N GLU A 95 23.52 18.60 38.69
CA GLU A 95 23.97 18.87 37.33
C GLU A 95 24.21 17.59 36.52
N LEU A 96 24.88 16.59 37.10
CA LEU A 96 25.07 15.28 36.45
C LEU A 96 23.73 14.59 36.16
N MET A 97 22.75 14.71 37.07
CA MET A 97 21.40 14.18 36.84
C MET A 97 20.60 14.98 35.82
N ARG A 98 20.77 16.31 35.78
CA ARG A 98 20.20 17.18 34.73
C ARG A 98 20.72 16.82 33.35
N ILE A 99 22.02 16.53 33.24
CA ILE A 99 22.65 16.03 32.01
C ILE A 99 22.09 14.65 31.66
N GLY A 100 21.95 13.75 32.64
CA GLY A 100 21.27 12.45 32.49
C GLY A 100 19.76 12.55 32.18
N GLY A 101 19.16 13.73 32.38
CA GLY A 101 17.74 14.05 32.22
C GLY A 101 16.82 13.28 33.15
N VAL A 102 17.30 12.98 34.35
CA VAL A 102 16.56 12.27 35.41
C VAL A 102 16.41 13.21 36.60
N GLN A 103 15.24 13.17 37.23
CA GLN A 103 14.87 14.01 38.38
C GLN A 103 15.11 13.32 39.72
N ALA A 104 15.14 11.98 39.75
CA ALA A 104 15.48 11.22 40.94
C ALA A 104 15.99 9.82 40.56
N VAL A 105 16.88 9.29 41.39
CA VAL A 105 17.38 7.92 41.29
C VAL A 105 17.26 7.25 42.65
N ALA A 106 16.65 6.08 42.67
CA ALA A 106 16.62 5.18 43.81
C ALA A 106 17.22 3.83 43.41
N LEU A 107 18.05 3.27 44.28
CA LEU A 107 18.65 1.96 44.12
C LEU A 107 18.13 1.05 45.23
N THR A 108 17.70 -0.16 44.88
CA THR A 108 17.42 -1.20 45.87
C THR A 108 18.52 -2.24 45.84
N GLU A 109 19.15 -2.47 46.97
CA GLU A 109 20.23 -3.44 47.15
C GLU A 109 19.92 -4.30 48.38
N GLN A 110 19.95 -5.62 48.23
CA GLN A 110 19.67 -6.58 49.30
C GLN A 110 18.31 -6.34 49.98
N GLY A 111 17.30 -5.94 49.20
CA GLY A 111 15.96 -5.61 49.72
C GLY A 111 15.84 -4.25 50.44
N VAL A 112 16.91 -3.46 50.54
CA VAL A 112 16.90 -2.11 51.12
C VAL A 112 16.89 -1.05 50.03
N ARG A 113 15.85 -0.20 50.01
CA ARG A 113 15.74 0.92 49.06
C ARG A 113 16.53 2.13 49.55
N ARG A 114 17.65 2.42 48.89
CA ARG A 114 18.46 3.61 49.10
C ARG A 114 18.09 4.68 48.07
N LEU A 115 17.57 5.80 48.55
CA LEU A 115 17.34 6.98 47.73
C LEU A 115 18.68 7.71 47.54
N LEU A 116 19.17 7.80 46.30
CA LEU A 116 20.44 8.48 46.02
C LEU A 116 20.23 9.97 45.79
N LEU A 117 19.10 10.36 45.20
CA LEU A 117 18.70 11.75 45.04
C LEU A 117 17.17 11.90 45.14
N GLN A 118 16.70 12.92 45.84
CA GLN A 118 15.27 13.17 46.04
C GLN A 118 14.68 13.95 44.85
N ALA A 119 13.50 13.50 44.39
CA ALA A 119 12.79 14.22 43.34
C ALA A 119 12.32 15.58 43.87
N PRO A 120 12.40 16.67 43.06
CA PRO A 120 11.66 17.89 43.34
C PRO A 120 10.15 17.58 43.37
N ASN A 121 9.36 18.42 44.05
CA ASN A 121 7.91 18.25 44.19
C ASN A 121 7.26 17.97 42.82
N LEU A 122 6.82 16.73 42.62
CA LEU A 122 6.21 16.30 41.38
C LEU A 122 4.76 16.81 41.33
N PRO A 123 4.34 17.47 40.23
CA PRO A 123 2.98 17.98 40.09
C PRO A 123 1.91 16.89 40.02
N ARG A 124 2.29 15.65 39.67
CA ARG A 124 1.42 14.46 39.64
C ARG A 124 2.18 13.19 40.03
N ALA A 125 1.44 12.19 40.51
CA ALA A 125 1.97 10.85 40.75
C ALA A 125 2.59 10.28 39.46
N PRO A 126 3.84 9.79 39.50
CA PRO A 126 4.51 9.31 38.31
C PRO A 126 3.94 7.95 37.85
N GLU A 127 3.83 7.77 36.54
CA GLU A 127 3.38 6.52 35.93
C GLU A 127 4.50 5.47 36.01
N LEU A 128 4.21 4.31 36.59
CA LEU A 128 5.20 3.23 36.75
C LEU A 128 5.32 2.43 35.44
N ILE A 129 6.52 2.44 34.88
CA ILE A 129 6.91 1.60 33.73
C ILE A 129 7.96 0.61 34.23
N ASP A 130 7.56 -0.64 34.43
CA ASP A 130 8.49 -1.71 34.79
C ASP A 130 9.06 -2.35 33.52
N LEU A 131 10.35 -2.15 33.23
CA LEU A 131 11.04 -2.73 32.09
C LEU A 131 11.41 -4.21 32.31
N ARG A 132 11.25 -4.76 33.52
CA ARG A 132 11.67 -6.13 33.90
C ARG A 132 10.63 -7.18 33.53
N GLN A 133 9.36 -6.83 33.61
CA GLN A 133 8.23 -7.75 33.40
C GLN A 133 7.21 -7.17 32.41
N GLN A 134 7.69 -6.58 31.30
CA GLN A 134 6.76 -6.06 30.31
C GLN A 134 6.02 -7.18 29.60
N ASN A 135 4.73 -7.27 29.85
CA ASN A 135 3.79 -7.95 28.97
C ASN A 135 3.90 -7.35 27.56
N SER A 136 4.01 -8.18 26.53
CA SER A 136 4.11 -7.77 25.12
C SER A 136 2.99 -6.81 24.71
N TRP A 137 1.79 -6.98 25.28
CA TRP A 137 0.67 -6.08 25.04
C TRP A 137 0.88 -4.69 25.66
N ALA A 138 1.34 -4.62 26.91
CA ALA A 138 1.66 -3.36 27.58
C ALA A 138 2.72 -2.59 26.78
N ARG A 139 3.78 -3.29 26.35
CA ARG A 139 4.87 -2.73 25.54
C ARG A 139 4.37 -2.06 24.25
N LEU A 140 3.37 -2.62 23.58
CA LEU A 140 2.77 -2.03 22.38
C LEU A 140 1.90 -0.80 22.70
N THR A 141 1.25 -0.75 23.87
CA THR A 141 0.32 0.33 24.24
C THR A 141 0.98 1.51 24.96
N ASP A 142 2.06 1.29 25.70
CA ASP A 142 2.73 2.31 26.51
C ASP A 142 3.25 3.52 25.71
N PRO A 143 3.80 3.36 24.49
CA PRO A 143 4.18 4.51 23.67
C PRO A 143 2.98 5.39 23.30
N TRP A 144 1.83 4.78 23.00
CA TRP A 144 0.60 5.51 22.68
C TRP A 144 0.05 6.23 23.91
N ARG A 145 0.05 5.57 25.07
CA ARG A 145 -0.28 6.22 26.35
C ARG A 145 0.66 7.39 26.62
N THR A 146 1.95 7.25 26.30
CA THR A 146 2.97 8.29 26.47
C THR A 146 2.81 9.46 25.49
N LEU A 147 2.32 9.19 24.29
CA LEU A 147 2.05 10.21 23.27
C LEU A 147 0.78 11.01 23.60
N PHE A 148 -0.31 10.34 23.99
CA PHE A 148 -1.62 10.96 24.20
C PHE A 148 -1.87 11.47 25.63
N GLY A 149 -1.09 11.03 26.61
CA GLY A 149 -1.20 11.55 27.98
C GLY A 149 -0.65 12.97 28.16
N HIS A 150 -0.85 13.51 29.35
CA HIS A 150 -0.53 14.90 29.67
C HIS A 150 0.99 15.20 29.61
N PRO A 151 1.36 16.43 29.21
CA PRO A 151 2.76 16.84 29.05
C PRO A 151 3.52 16.94 30.38
N ASP A 152 2.86 17.39 31.46
CA ASP A 152 3.50 17.66 32.77
C ASP A 152 3.64 16.42 33.67
N ARG A 153 3.50 15.21 33.11
CA ARG A 153 3.66 13.97 33.88
C ARG A 153 5.12 13.55 33.93
N SER A 154 5.47 12.84 35.00
CA SER A 154 6.75 12.17 35.12
C SER A 154 6.57 10.66 35.03
N LEU A 155 7.56 9.98 34.47
CA LEU A 155 7.60 8.54 34.30
C LEU A 155 8.58 7.96 35.32
N ARG A 156 8.12 6.97 36.07
CA ARG A 156 8.93 6.20 37.01
C ARG A 156 9.30 4.90 36.34
N VAL A 157 10.57 4.75 35.98
CA VAL A 157 11.06 3.60 35.22
C VAL A 157 11.85 2.70 36.14
N GLN A 158 11.50 1.40 36.18
CA GLN A 158 12.24 0.40 36.93
C GLN A 158 12.90 -0.60 36.00
N ALA A 159 14.18 -0.89 36.22
CA ALA A 159 14.87 -1.97 35.51
C ALA A 159 15.92 -2.66 36.40
N LYS A 160 16.46 -3.78 35.90
CA LYS A 160 17.63 -4.41 36.51
C LYS A 160 18.89 -3.59 36.15
N PRO A 161 19.75 -3.24 37.12
CA PRO A 161 21.00 -2.53 36.84
C PRO A 161 21.91 -3.38 35.93
N ARG A 162 22.75 -2.74 35.11
CA ARG A 162 23.66 -3.44 34.20
C ARG A 162 25.13 -3.32 34.60
N TYR A 163 25.49 -2.21 35.21
CA TYR A 163 26.87 -1.84 35.54
C TYR A 163 27.15 -1.86 37.04
N ARG A 164 26.17 -2.28 37.86
CA ARG A 164 26.28 -2.38 39.32
C ARG A 164 25.57 -3.60 39.89
N SER A 165 26.05 -4.07 41.04
CA SER A 165 25.32 -4.97 41.93
C SER A 165 24.16 -4.23 42.61
N GLY A 166 22.94 -4.75 42.43
CA GLY A 166 21.70 -4.19 42.99
C GLY A 166 20.49 -4.94 42.41
N ASP A 167 19.40 -5.00 43.17
CA ASP A 167 18.20 -5.76 42.76
C ASP A 167 17.43 -5.03 41.66
N PHE A 168 17.28 -3.70 41.79
CA PHE A 168 16.66 -2.83 40.80
C PHE A 168 17.05 -1.36 40.97
N ILE A 169 17.13 -0.67 39.83
CA ILE A 169 17.30 0.79 39.75
C ILE A 169 15.97 1.42 39.30
N GLU A 170 15.58 2.49 39.98
CA GLU A 170 14.38 3.27 39.73
C GLU A 170 14.77 4.70 39.39
N ILE A 171 14.29 5.20 38.25
CA ILE A 171 14.50 6.58 37.82
C ILE A 171 13.18 7.30 37.64
N VAL A 172 13.17 8.61 37.89
CA VAL A 172 12.04 9.49 37.55
C VAL A 172 12.47 10.45 36.46
N THR A 173 11.81 10.42 35.30
CA THR A 173 12.13 11.30 34.15
C THR A 173 10.89 12.07 33.70
N PRO A 174 11.00 13.34 33.26
CA PRO A 174 9.88 14.05 32.66
C PRO A 174 9.44 13.35 31.37
N ALA A 175 8.12 13.28 31.12
CA ALA A 175 7.58 12.65 29.90
C ALA A 175 7.65 13.57 28.67
N GLN A 176 7.77 14.89 28.87
CA GLN A 176 7.73 15.86 27.78
C GLN A 176 8.82 15.66 26.70
N PRO A 177 10.11 15.44 27.04
CA PRO A 177 11.14 15.19 26.02
C PRO A 177 10.85 13.92 25.21
N LEU A 178 10.48 12.84 25.88
CA LEU A 178 10.09 11.58 25.26
C LEU A 178 8.89 11.75 24.32
N LYS A 179 7.88 12.54 24.71
CA LYS A 179 6.72 12.83 23.86
C LYS A 179 7.09 13.58 22.58
N LEU A 180 7.99 14.55 22.66
CA LEU A 180 8.48 15.30 21.50
C LEU A 180 9.26 14.39 20.55
N GLU A 181 10.18 13.59 21.10
CA GLU A 181 10.98 12.64 20.33
C GLU A 181 10.13 11.53 19.71
N LEU A 182 9.16 10.97 20.44
CA LEU A 182 8.19 10.00 19.91
C LEU A 182 7.37 10.60 18.75
N LYS A 183 6.92 11.86 18.90
CA LYS A 183 6.16 12.54 17.83
C LYS A 183 7.02 12.75 16.60
N ALA A 184 8.27 13.21 16.77
CA ALA A 184 9.20 13.40 15.66
C ALA A 184 9.52 12.06 14.98
N PHE A 185 9.79 11.01 15.75
CA PHE A 185 10.02 9.66 15.27
C PHE A 185 8.81 9.12 14.49
N LEU A 186 7.59 9.29 15.02
CA LEU A 186 6.36 8.85 14.38
C LEU A 186 6.14 9.57 13.05
N LEU A 187 6.29 10.90 13.01
CA LEU A 187 6.14 11.68 11.78
C LEU A 187 7.19 11.32 10.73
N ASN A 188 8.46 11.20 11.13
CA ASN A 188 9.54 10.80 10.22
C ASN A 188 9.30 9.39 9.68
N SER A 189 8.93 8.46 10.55
CA SER A 189 8.65 7.07 10.16
C SER A 189 7.46 7.00 9.20
N LEU A 190 6.38 7.74 9.46
CA LEU A 190 5.21 7.86 8.57
C LEU A 190 5.58 8.44 7.19
N LEU A 191 6.44 9.45 7.14
CA LEU A 191 6.87 10.04 5.87
C LEU A 191 7.70 9.04 5.04
N VAL A 192 8.63 8.33 5.71
CA VAL A 192 9.45 7.31 5.06
C VAL A 192 8.59 6.13 4.59
N SER A 193 7.70 5.61 5.43
CA SER A 193 6.82 4.50 5.08
C SER A 193 5.85 4.88 3.97
N LEU A 194 5.31 6.10 3.98
CA LEU A 194 4.48 6.61 2.89
C LEU A 194 5.24 6.68 1.56
N LEU A 195 6.49 7.16 1.58
CA LEU A 195 7.31 7.22 0.37
C LEU A 195 7.60 5.81 -0.17
N VAL A 196 7.97 4.88 0.72
CA VAL A 196 8.23 3.49 0.36
C VAL A 196 6.97 2.83 -0.19
N SER A 197 5.82 3.01 0.45
CA SER A 197 4.55 2.39 0.04
C SER A 197 4.02 2.96 -1.27
N LEU A 198 4.15 4.27 -1.50
CA LEU A 198 3.83 4.89 -2.79
C LEU A 198 4.73 4.35 -3.90
N THR A 199 6.03 4.23 -3.64
CA THR A 199 6.98 3.71 -4.62
C THR A 199 6.69 2.24 -4.93
N ALA A 200 6.55 1.40 -3.90
CA ALA A 200 6.23 -0.01 -4.07
C ALA A 200 4.88 -0.21 -4.76
N GLY A 201 3.85 0.53 -4.35
CA GLY A 201 2.51 0.49 -4.94
C GLY A 201 2.51 0.93 -6.41
N ALA A 202 3.25 1.99 -6.75
CA ALA A 202 3.40 2.43 -8.14
C ALA A 202 4.12 1.40 -9.00
N LEU A 203 5.19 0.76 -8.48
CA LEU A 203 5.91 -0.30 -9.17
C LEU A 203 5.04 -1.55 -9.36
N LEU A 204 4.30 -1.98 -8.33
CA LEU A 204 3.39 -3.11 -8.40
C LEU A 204 2.24 -2.85 -9.37
N TYR A 205 1.59 -1.68 -9.28
CA TYR A 205 0.52 -1.29 -10.19
C TYR A 205 1.03 -1.19 -11.62
N GLY A 206 2.19 -0.55 -11.84
CA GLY A 206 2.82 -0.45 -13.15
C GLY A 206 3.15 -1.82 -13.74
N GLY A 207 3.72 -2.72 -12.95
CA GLY A 207 3.99 -4.11 -13.33
C GLY A 207 2.71 -4.85 -13.70
N LEU A 208 1.69 -4.84 -12.84
CA LEU A 208 0.42 -5.51 -13.10
C LEU A 208 -0.32 -4.91 -14.31
N ALA A 209 -0.33 -3.58 -14.44
CA ALA A 209 -0.97 -2.90 -15.55
C ALA A 209 -0.33 -3.27 -16.89
N LEU A 210 1.00 -3.32 -16.95
CA LEU A 210 1.75 -3.66 -18.16
C LEU A 210 1.72 -5.15 -18.49
N LEU A 211 1.92 -6.01 -17.48
CA LEU A 211 2.09 -7.45 -17.67
C LEU A 211 0.77 -8.21 -17.77
N VAL A 212 -0.30 -7.73 -17.13
CA VAL A 212 -1.57 -8.47 -17.02
C VAL A 212 -2.74 -7.65 -17.54
N LEU A 213 -2.94 -6.43 -17.03
CA LEU A 213 -4.18 -5.70 -17.27
C LEU A 213 -4.32 -5.22 -18.72
N ARG A 214 -3.23 -4.69 -19.31
CA ARG A 214 -3.23 -4.25 -20.72
C ARG A 214 -3.43 -5.41 -21.70
N PRO A 215 -2.71 -6.54 -21.60
CA PRO A 215 -2.98 -7.72 -22.43
C PRO A 215 -4.42 -8.23 -22.30
N LEU A 216 -4.94 -8.31 -21.07
CA LEU A 216 -6.30 -8.77 -20.85
C LEU A 216 -7.34 -7.83 -21.50
N GLN A 217 -7.14 -6.51 -21.36
CA GLN A 217 -7.99 -5.52 -22.04
C GLN A 217 -7.93 -5.65 -23.56
N ARG A 218 -6.77 -5.98 -24.13
CA ARG A 218 -6.62 -6.23 -25.57
C ARG A 218 -7.42 -7.45 -25.99
N VAL A 219 -7.31 -8.56 -25.27
CA VAL A 219 -8.10 -9.79 -25.49
C VAL A 219 -9.60 -9.48 -25.41
N THR A 220 -10.05 -8.79 -24.36
CA THR A 220 -11.46 -8.42 -24.19
C THR A 220 -11.96 -7.57 -25.37
N ARG A 221 -11.22 -6.55 -25.80
CA ARG A 221 -11.59 -5.72 -26.98
C ARG A 221 -11.58 -6.50 -28.28
N SER A 222 -10.73 -7.52 -28.42
CA SER A 222 -10.73 -8.43 -29.57
C SER A 222 -12.01 -9.28 -29.59
N MET A 223 -12.39 -9.83 -28.43
CA MET A 223 -13.64 -10.58 -28.27
C MET A 223 -14.88 -9.72 -28.55
N GLU A 224 -14.94 -8.50 -28.00
CA GLU A 224 -16.04 -7.56 -28.23
C GLU A 224 -16.19 -7.19 -29.71
N ARG A 225 -15.07 -6.88 -30.39
CA ARG A 225 -15.10 -6.61 -31.84
C ARG A 225 -15.57 -7.80 -32.65
N PHE A 226 -15.05 -8.99 -32.36
CA PHE A 226 -15.46 -10.20 -33.05
C PHE A 226 -16.94 -10.55 -32.83
N ALA A 227 -17.46 -10.30 -31.63
CA ALA A 227 -18.88 -10.49 -31.34
C ALA A 227 -19.78 -9.50 -32.10
N ALA A 228 -19.31 -8.26 -32.29
CA ALA A 228 -20.04 -7.23 -33.03
C ALA A 228 -19.98 -7.44 -34.55
N ASP A 229 -18.82 -7.82 -35.08
CA ASP A 229 -18.60 -8.10 -36.49
C ASP A 229 -17.66 -9.32 -36.65
N PRO A 230 -18.22 -10.53 -36.86
CA PRO A 230 -17.43 -11.76 -37.01
C PRO A 230 -16.57 -11.80 -38.27
N GLU A 231 -16.89 -11.01 -39.30
CA GLU A 231 -16.13 -11.01 -40.55
C GLU A 231 -14.89 -10.10 -40.50
N SER A 232 -14.81 -9.22 -39.50
CA SER A 232 -13.65 -8.35 -39.26
C SER A 232 -12.34 -9.15 -39.10
N GLU A 233 -11.22 -8.55 -39.50
CA GLU A 233 -9.89 -9.17 -39.38
C GLU A 233 -9.55 -9.49 -37.92
N ALA A 234 -9.08 -10.72 -37.67
CA ALA A 234 -8.61 -11.10 -36.34
C ALA A 234 -7.35 -10.32 -35.96
N GLU A 235 -7.29 -9.88 -34.71
CA GLU A 235 -6.05 -9.34 -34.17
C GLU A 235 -4.98 -10.43 -34.07
N THR A 236 -3.77 -10.11 -34.53
CA THR A 236 -2.63 -11.03 -34.43
C THR A 236 -2.26 -11.27 -32.96
N PRO A 237 -2.18 -12.54 -32.51
CA PRO A 237 -1.69 -12.89 -31.18
C PRO A 237 -0.29 -12.30 -30.94
N SER A 238 0.00 -11.93 -29.71
CA SER A 238 1.34 -11.51 -29.33
C SER A 238 2.30 -12.71 -29.26
N ASP A 239 3.61 -12.44 -29.37
CA ASP A 239 4.68 -13.44 -29.24
C ASP A 239 4.96 -13.84 -27.77
N ARG A 240 3.96 -13.72 -26.90
CA ARG A 240 4.09 -14.03 -25.48
C ARG A 240 3.98 -15.53 -25.25
N HIS A 241 4.83 -16.03 -24.36
CA HIS A 241 4.92 -17.46 -24.03
C HIS A 241 4.28 -17.81 -22.69
N ASP A 242 3.58 -16.85 -22.06
CA ASP A 242 2.83 -17.03 -20.82
C ASP A 242 1.39 -17.52 -21.07
N GLU A 243 0.63 -17.69 -20.00
CA GLU A 243 -0.77 -18.10 -20.01
C GLU A 243 -1.64 -17.13 -20.82
N ILE A 244 -1.33 -15.84 -20.78
CA ILE A 244 -2.06 -14.83 -21.56
C ILE A 244 -1.81 -15.01 -23.05
N GLY A 245 -0.55 -15.24 -23.47
CA GLY A 245 -0.23 -15.57 -24.84
C GLY A 245 -0.91 -16.86 -25.32
N ARG A 246 -1.08 -17.86 -24.43
CA ARG A 246 -1.87 -19.06 -24.73
C ARG A 246 -3.34 -18.72 -25.00
N VAL A 247 -3.94 -17.87 -24.15
CA VAL A 247 -5.33 -17.40 -24.33
C VAL A 247 -5.49 -16.64 -25.65
N GLU A 248 -4.55 -15.76 -26.02
CA GLU A 248 -4.58 -15.02 -27.28
C GLU A 248 -4.56 -15.95 -28.50
N ARG A 249 -3.69 -16.96 -28.50
CA ARG A 249 -3.61 -17.95 -29.59
C ARG A 249 -4.87 -18.80 -29.70
N GLU A 250 -5.42 -19.23 -28.56
CA GLU A 250 -6.64 -20.03 -28.55
C GLU A 250 -7.86 -19.23 -29.00
N LEU A 251 -7.95 -17.95 -28.60
CA LEU A 251 -8.98 -17.04 -29.09
C LEU A 251 -8.89 -16.87 -30.62
N ALA A 252 -7.69 -16.65 -31.16
CA ALA A 252 -7.51 -16.51 -32.61
C ALA A 252 -7.93 -17.79 -33.38
N ARG A 253 -7.60 -18.97 -32.83
CA ARG A 253 -8.04 -20.25 -33.39
C ARG A 253 -9.56 -20.39 -33.39
N MET A 254 -10.21 -20.09 -32.27
CA MET A 254 -11.67 -20.13 -32.15
C MET A 254 -12.34 -19.19 -33.16
N GLN A 255 -11.83 -17.95 -33.29
CA GLN A 255 -12.38 -16.97 -34.24
C GLN A 255 -12.31 -17.48 -35.68
N GLU A 256 -11.20 -18.13 -36.07
CA GLU A 256 -11.05 -18.69 -37.41
C GLU A 256 -12.02 -19.85 -37.67
N GLU A 257 -12.15 -20.78 -36.72
CA GLU A 257 -13.10 -21.89 -36.82
C GLU A 257 -14.55 -21.39 -36.96
N VAL A 258 -14.93 -20.35 -36.21
CA VAL A 258 -16.26 -19.72 -36.32
C VAL A 258 -16.46 -19.05 -37.69
N ARG A 259 -15.47 -18.28 -38.20
CA ARG A 259 -15.56 -17.66 -39.53
C ARG A 259 -15.72 -18.69 -40.63
N GLN A 260 -14.96 -19.77 -40.59
CA GLN A 260 -15.08 -20.86 -41.55
C GLN A 260 -16.48 -21.48 -41.53
N SER A 261 -17.05 -21.70 -40.34
CA SER A 261 -18.41 -22.19 -40.18
C SER A 261 -19.46 -21.23 -40.78
N LEU A 262 -19.34 -19.92 -40.52
CA LEU A 262 -20.24 -18.90 -41.07
C LEU A 262 -20.16 -18.84 -42.60
N ARG A 263 -18.95 -18.83 -43.18
CA ARG A 263 -18.75 -18.85 -44.64
C ARG A 263 -19.31 -20.12 -45.29
N SER A 264 -19.17 -21.27 -44.63
CA SER A 264 -19.75 -22.54 -45.10
C SER A 264 -21.27 -22.47 -45.15
N ARG A 265 -21.91 -21.97 -44.08
CA ARG A 265 -23.37 -21.77 -44.02
C ARG A 265 -23.86 -20.78 -45.07
N ALA A 266 -23.19 -19.63 -45.23
CA ALA A 266 -23.54 -18.64 -46.26
C ALA A 266 -23.50 -19.24 -47.68
N ARG A 267 -22.49 -20.07 -47.96
CA ARG A 267 -22.37 -20.76 -49.25
C ARG A 267 -23.51 -21.76 -49.50
N LEU A 268 -23.93 -22.50 -48.47
CA LEU A 268 -25.06 -23.42 -48.56
C LEU A 268 -26.38 -22.69 -48.79
N VAL A 269 -26.58 -21.53 -48.16
CA VAL A 269 -27.75 -20.67 -48.38
C VAL A 269 -27.77 -20.15 -49.82
N ALA A 270 -26.65 -19.62 -50.32
CA ALA A 270 -26.55 -19.13 -51.70
C ALA A 270 -26.80 -20.25 -52.74
N LEU A 271 -26.33 -21.47 -52.46
CA LEU A 271 -26.62 -22.62 -53.31
C LEU A 271 -28.10 -22.99 -53.27
N GLY A 272 -28.72 -22.98 -52.10
CA GLY A 272 -30.16 -23.21 -51.94
C GLY A 272 -31.01 -22.19 -52.71
N GLU A 273 -30.63 -20.91 -52.66
CA GLU A 273 -31.28 -19.84 -53.42
C GLU A 273 -31.13 -20.04 -54.94
N ALA A 274 -29.93 -20.39 -55.40
CA ALA A 274 -29.68 -20.67 -56.81
C ALA A 274 -30.49 -21.87 -57.31
N VAL A 275 -30.55 -22.95 -56.54
CA VAL A 275 -31.36 -24.14 -56.87
C VAL A 275 -32.85 -23.82 -56.89
N ALA A 276 -33.34 -23.02 -55.93
CA ALA A 276 -34.73 -22.57 -55.90
C ALA A 276 -35.09 -21.75 -57.16
N LYS A 277 -34.19 -20.86 -57.59
CA LYS A 277 -34.36 -20.08 -58.82
C LYS A 277 -34.39 -20.96 -60.07
N ILE A 278 -33.47 -21.92 -60.20
CA ILE A 278 -33.45 -22.88 -61.31
C ILE A 278 -34.76 -23.68 -61.36
N ASN A 279 -35.24 -24.17 -60.20
CA ASN A 279 -36.49 -24.94 -60.14
C ASN A 279 -37.69 -24.10 -60.61
N HIS A 280 -37.79 -22.86 -60.12
CA HIS A 280 -38.82 -21.92 -60.55
C HIS A 280 -38.79 -21.69 -62.07
N ASP A 281 -37.61 -21.47 -62.65
CA ASP A 281 -37.46 -21.21 -64.07
C ASP A 281 -37.79 -22.45 -64.91
N LEU A 282 -37.38 -23.64 -64.47
CA LEU A 282 -37.77 -24.92 -65.08
C LEU A 282 -39.29 -25.13 -65.06
N ARG A 283 -39.94 -24.85 -63.92
CA ARG A 283 -41.39 -24.94 -63.78
C ARG A 283 -42.10 -23.99 -64.75
N ASN A 284 -41.62 -22.77 -64.90
CA ASN A 284 -42.18 -21.79 -65.84
C ASN A 284 -42.02 -22.23 -67.30
N MET A 285 -40.86 -22.79 -67.67
CA MET A 285 -40.64 -23.33 -69.02
C MET A 285 -41.56 -24.53 -69.31
N LEU A 286 -41.70 -25.46 -68.37
CA LEU A 286 -42.59 -26.62 -68.51
C LEU A 286 -44.06 -26.21 -68.66
N THR A 287 -44.52 -25.26 -67.85
CA THR A 287 -45.90 -24.75 -67.93
C THR A 287 -46.14 -24.05 -69.28
N SER A 288 -45.15 -23.30 -69.77
CA SER A 288 -45.20 -22.62 -71.07
C SER A 288 -45.24 -23.62 -72.24
N ALA A 289 -44.45 -24.69 -72.17
CA ALA A 289 -44.46 -25.78 -73.16
C ALA A 289 -45.80 -26.54 -73.16
N GLN A 290 -46.37 -26.81 -71.98
CA GLN A 290 -47.71 -27.41 -71.86
C GLN A 290 -48.79 -26.53 -72.51
N MET A 291 -48.82 -25.23 -72.22
CA MET A 291 -49.79 -24.32 -72.84
C MET A 291 -49.61 -24.20 -74.35
N ALA A 292 -48.39 -24.21 -74.87
CA ALA A 292 -48.14 -24.21 -76.31
C ALA A 292 -48.63 -25.51 -76.97
N SER A 293 -48.41 -26.66 -76.32
CA SER A 293 -48.93 -27.95 -76.77
C SER A 293 -50.46 -27.99 -76.76
N GLU A 294 -51.11 -27.46 -75.72
CA GLU A 294 -52.58 -27.35 -75.68
C GLU A 294 -53.12 -26.48 -76.81
N ARG A 295 -52.51 -25.32 -77.08
CA ARG A 295 -52.94 -24.43 -78.18
C ARG A 295 -52.82 -25.08 -79.57
N LEU A 296 -51.76 -25.85 -79.79
CA LEU A 296 -51.57 -26.61 -81.03
C LEU A 296 -52.57 -27.77 -81.16
N ALA A 297 -52.91 -28.43 -80.05
CA ALA A 297 -53.91 -29.50 -80.04
C ALA A 297 -55.35 -28.98 -80.28
N THR A 298 -55.61 -27.70 -79.97
CA THR A 298 -56.92 -27.05 -80.19
C THR A 298 -57.03 -26.26 -81.51
N SER A 299 -55.97 -26.22 -82.32
CA SER A 299 -56.00 -25.66 -83.69
C SER A 299 -56.15 -26.78 -84.72
#